data_AF-A0AA43HKS7-F1
#
_entry.id   AF-A0AA43HKS7-F1
#
_cell.length_a   1.000
_cell.length_b   1.000
_cell.length_c   1.000
_cell.angle_alpha   90.00
_cell.angle_beta   90.00
_cell.angle_gamma   90.00
#
_symmetry.space_group_name_H-M   'P 1'
#
loop_
_entity.id
_entity.type
_entity.pdbx_description
1 polymer ?
#
loop_
_entity_poly.entity_id
_entity_poly.type
_entity_poly.pdbx_seq_one_letter_code
_entity_poly.pdbx_strand_id
1 'polypeptide(L)'
;MKRPNARARADLAPLTVATIRKVVLSMYHRRHDYWTDADIAELLPELSAFNITTVKQLRLLMKRHRRALLREESTKMPRAQTLDLLAGGGWHGIDVHANTSWYGIGGLVRTSMEHEFGFETMLPFHEIRDAAMELDAEAQT
;
A
#
# COMPACT_ATOMS: atom_id res chain seq x y z
N MET A 1 21.06 32.34 -6.83
CA MET A 1 19.94 31.38 -6.68
C MET A 1 20.30 30.09 -7.43
N LYS A 2 20.56 28.97 -6.72
CA LYS A 2 21.04 27.72 -7.34
C LYS A 2 19.86 27.02 -8.03
N ARG A 3 19.93 26.77 -9.34
CA ARG A 3 18.87 26.05 -10.06
C ARG A 3 18.70 24.65 -9.44
N PRO A 4 17.47 24.21 -9.12
CA PRO A 4 17.27 22.87 -8.57
C PRO A 4 17.74 21.82 -9.58
N ASN A 5 18.48 20.83 -9.10
CA ASN A 5 18.92 19.72 -9.93
C ASN A 5 17.71 18.87 -10.39
N ALA A 6 17.87 18.09 -11.46
CA ALA A 6 16.77 17.30 -12.03
C ALA A 6 16.11 16.37 -10.99
N ARG A 7 16.89 15.85 -10.04
CA ARG A 7 16.42 15.01 -8.94
C ARG A 7 15.52 15.78 -7.96
N ALA A 8 15.89 17.00 -7.59
CA ALA A 8 15.07 17.86 -6.74
C ALA A 8 13.74 18.22 -7.40
N ARG A 9 13.73 18.41 -8.72
CA ARG A 9 12.48 18.62 -9.48
C ARG A 9 11.60 17.38 -9.47
N ALA A 10 12.17 16.20 -9.68
CA ALA A 10 11.44 14.94 -9.63
C ALA A 10 10.90 14.65 -8.21
N ASP A 11 11.63 15.04 -7.18
CA ASP A 11 11.23 14.87 -5.78
C ASP A 11 10.06 15.78 -5.37
N LEU A 12 9.95 16.95 -5.97
CA LEU A 12 8.85 17.90 -5.76
C LEU A 12 7.65 17.64 -6.68
N ALA A 13 7.74 16.67 -7.59
CA ALA A 13 6.62 16.33 -8.45
C ALA A 13 5.42 15.86 -7.63
N PRO A 14 4.19 16.22 -8.04
CA PRO A 14 2.98 15.75 -7.38
C PRO A 14 2.84 14.23 -7.52
N LEU A 15 2.12 13.62 -6.58
CA LEU A 15 1.79 12.20 -6.66
C LEU A 15 0.76 11.93 -7.75
N THR A 16 1.05 10.90 -8.53
CA THR A 16 0.17 10.26 -9.51
C THR A 16 0.28 8.74 -9.32
N VAL A 17 -0.69 7.99 -9.83
CA VAL A 17 -0.70 6.52 -9.83
C VAL A 17 0.65 5.93 -10.27
N ALA A 18 1.16 6.40 -11.41
CA ALA A 18 2.44 5.94 -11.96
C ALA A 18 3.63 6.25 -11.03
N THR A 19 3.64 7.43 -10.39
CA THR A 19 4.72 7.78 -9.47
C THR A 19 4.66 7.00 -8.16
N ILE A 20 3.45 6.71 -7.63
CA ILE A 20 3.27 5.87 -6.44
C ILE A 20 3.80 4.47 -6.73
N ARG A 21 3.32 3.84 -7.82
CA ARG A 21 3.77 2.51 -8.26
C ARG A 21 5.29 2.46 -8.39
N LYS A 22 5.88 3.45 -9.07
CA LYS A 22 7.34 3.56 -9.25
C LYS A 22 8.11 3.73 -7.94
N VAL A 23 7.63 4.58 -7.02
CA VAL A 23 8.31 4.83 -5.74
C VAL A 23 8.29 3.56 -4.89
N VAL A 24 7.13 2.92 -4.75
CA VAL A 24 6.99 1.70 -3.94
C VAL A 24 7.84 0.58 -4.53
N LEU A 25 7.72 0.27 -5.82
CA LEU A 25 8.48 -0.82 -6.45
C LEU A 25 9.99 -0.56 -6.57
N SER A 26 10.45 0.67 -6.35
CA SER A 26 11.90 0.93 -6.22
C SER A 26 12.51 0.42 -4.90
N MET A 27 11.67 0.10 -3.91
CA MET A 27 12.07 -0.30 -2.56
C MET A 27 11.63 -1.71 -2.17
N TYR A 28 10.61 -2.23 -2.85
CA TYR A 28 9.98 -3.54 -2.62
C TYR A 28 10.08 -4.42 -3.87
N HIS A 29 9.81 -5.72 -3.72
CA HIS A 29 9.91 -6.67 -4.83
C HIS A 29 8.78 -6.47 -5.87
N ARG A 30 8.98 -6.90 -7.12
CA ARG A 30 7.94 -6.77 -8.16
C ARG A 30 6.66 -7.57 -7.85
N ARG A 31 6.73 -8.55 -6.96
CA ARG A 31 5.58 -9.36 -6.54
C ARG A 31 4.48 -8.59 -5.80
N HIS A 32 4.75 -7.36 -5.35
CA HIS A 32 3.73 -6.49 -4.74
C HIS A 32 2.88 -5.77 -5.81
N ASP A 33 3.26 -5.87 -7.09
CA ASP A 33 2.66 -5.18 -8.23
C ASP A 33 1.46 -5.94 -8.81
N TYR A 34 0.48 -6.27 -7.98
CA TYR A 34 -0.75 -6.96 -8.39
C TYR A 34 -2.02 -6.12 -8.26
N TRP A 35 -1.88 -4.84 -7.88
CA TRP A 35 -2.97 -3.88 -7.85
C TRP A 35 -3.17 -3.22 -9.21
N THR A 36 -4.43 -2.93 -9.54
CA THR A 36 -4.83 -2.17 -10.71
C THR A 36 -4.49 -0.68 -10.52
N ASP A 37 -4.51 0.08 -11.62
CA ASP A 37 -4.33 1.53 -11.53
C ASP A 37 -5.49 2.23 -10.79
N ALA A 38 -6.69 1.62 -10.78
CA ALA A 38 -7.83 2.13 -10.03
C ALA A 38 -7.60 1.96 -8.52
N ASP A 39 -7.15 0.79 -8.07
CA ASP A 39 -6.85 0.53 -6.65
C ASP A 39 -5.76 1.47 -6.13
N ILE A 40 -4.74 1.77 -6.95
CA ILE A 40 -3.69 2.72 -6.58
C ILE A 40 -4.20 4.17 -6.57
N ALA A 41 -5.21 4.50 -7.38
CA ALA A 41 -5.79 5.84 -7.40
C ALA A 41 -6.52 6.17 -6.09
N GLU A 42 -7.06 5.18 -5.38
CA GLU A 42 -7.65 5.36 -4.04
C GLU A 42 -6.67 5.94 -3.03
N LEU A 43 -5.37 5.66 -3.20
CA LEU A 43 -4.34 6.15 -2.29
C LEU A 43 -4.10 7.66 -2.42
N LEU A 44 -4.50 8.28 -3.53
CA LEU A 44 -4.26 9.71 -3.76
C LEU A 44 -5.01 10.60 -2.74
N PRO A 45 -6.34 10.47 -2.54
CA PRO A 45 -7.03 11.22 -1.50
C PRO A 45 -6.57 10.85 -0.09
N GLU A 46 -6.29 9.57 0.18
CA GLU A 46 -5.75 9.11 1.47
C GLU A 46 -4.44 9.83 1.81
N LEU A 47 -3.45 9.77 0.91
CA LEU A 47 -2.15 10.42 1.12
C LEU A 47 -2.28 11.95 1.22
N SER A 48 -3.18 12.54 0.45
CA SER A 48 -3.44 13.98 0.51
C SER A 48 -4.00 14.42 1.86
N ALA A 49 -4.85 13.62 2.51
CA ALA A 49 -5.42 13.94 3.82
C ALA A 49 -4.35 14.05 4.93
N PHE A 50 -3.21 13.37 4.76
CA PHE A 50 -2.06 13.43 5.67
C PHE A 50 -0.94 14.35 5.15
N ASN A 51 -1.26 15.26 4.23
CA ASN A 51 -0.32 16.20 3.61
C ASN A 51 0.86 15.54 2.88
N ILE A 52 0.70 14.29 2.42
CA ILE A 52 1.68 13.57 1.60
C ILE A 52 1.28 13.78 0.14
N THR A 53 1.79 14.84 -0.47
CA THR A 53 1.39 15.26 -1.83
C THR A 53 2.51 15.15 -2.86
N THR A 54 3.75 14.91 -2.40
CA THR A 54 4.95 14.86 -3.25
C THR A 54 5.63 13.50 -3.25
N VAL A 55 6.34 13.20 -4.34
CA VAL A 55 7.16 11.99 -4.50
C VAL A 55 8.18 11.84 -3.36
N LYS A 56 8.80 12.94 -2.91
CA LYS A 56 9.77 12.92 -1.81
C LYS A 56 9.12 12.48 -0.50
N GLN A 57 7.96 13.03 -0.15
CA GLN A 57 7.29 12.70 1.11
C GLN A 57 6.89 11.23 1.13
N LEU A 58 6.28 10.72 0.05
CA LEU A 58 5.95 9.30 -0.06
C LEU A 58 7.21 8.43 0.07
N ARG A 59 8.29 8.78 -0.63
CA ARG A 59 9.54 8.01 -0.55
C ARG A 59 10.09 7.97 0.88
N LEU A 60 10.02 9.09 1.62
CA LEU A 60 10.48 9.15 2.99
C LEU A 60 9.61 8.32 3.94
N LEU A 61 8.29 8.37 3.78
CA LEU A 61 7.34 7.53 4.52
C LEU A 61 7.69 6.04 4.33
N MET A 62 7.71 5.60 3.07
CA MET A 62 8.00 4.19 2.74
C MET A 62 9.37 3.76 3.25
N LYS A 63 10.39 4.63 3.13
CA LYS A 63 11.75 4.33 3.59
C LYS A 63 11.82 4.18 5.11
N ARG A 64 11.08 5.00 5.86
CA ARG A 64 11.09 4.98 7.33
C ARG A 64 10.54 3.66 7.88
N HIS A 65 9.43 3.18 7.31
CA HIS A 65 8.70 2.03 7.84
C HIS A 65 9.02 0.69 7.15
N ARG A 66 9.87 0.70 6.12
CA ARG A 66 10.26 -0.50 5.35
C ARG A 66 10.66 -1.70 6.20
N ARG A 67 11.43 -1.50 7.27
CA ARG A 67 11.90 -2.61 8.12
C ARG A 67 10.79 -3.20 8.97
N ALA A 68 9.79 -2.41 9.37
CA ALA A 68 8.62 -2.90 10.09
C ALA A 68 7.77 -3.77 9.16
N LEU A 69 7.43 -3.25 7.97
CA LEU A 69 6.67 -3.98 6.96
C LEU A 69 7.29 -5.31 6.57
N LEU A 70 8.60 -5.35 6.28
CA LEU A 70 9.27 -6.60 5.93
C LEU A 70 9.27 -7.63 7.07
N ARG A 71 9.20 -7.19 8.33
CA ARG A 71 9.05 -8.10 9.47
C ARG A 71 7.63 -8.64 9.56
N GLU A 72 6.63 -7.80 9.37
CA GLU A 72 5.23 -8.22 9.35
C GLU A 72 4.98 -9.27 8.26
N GLU A 73 5.45 -9.03 7.03
CA GLU A 73 5.32 -9.99 5.92
C GLU A 73 6.07 -11.31 6.16
N SER A 74 7.12 -11.29 6.98
CA SER A 74 7.86 -12.51 7.37
C SER A 74 7.17 -13.30 8.49
N THR A 75 6.11 -12.77 9.07
CA THR A 75 5.38 -13.41 10.16
C THR A 75 4.55 -14.57 9.60
N LYS A 76 4.72 -15.75 10.21
CA LYS A 76 3.96 -16.92 9.82
C LYS A 76 2.54 -16.83 10.34
N MET A 77 1.59 -17.03 9.45
CA MET A 77 0.19 -17.23 9.76
C MET A 77 -0.09 -18.70 10.12
N PRO A 78 -1.14 -18.97 10.91
CA PRO A 78 -1.68 -20.32 11.04
C PRO A 78 -2.11 -20.88 9.68
N ARG A 79 -1.87 -22.17 9.44
CA ARG A 79 -2.25 -22.85 8.18
C ARG A 79 -3.75 -22.75 7.89
N ALA A 80 -4.59 -22.79 8.93
CA ALA A 80 -6.03 -22.63 8.75
C ALA A 80 -6.38 -21.27 8.11
N GLN A 81 -5.72 -20.20 8.58
CA GLN A 81 -5.92 -18.85 8.04
C GLN A 81 -5.43 -18.74 6.59
N THR A 82 -4.29 -19.36 6.24
CA THR A 82 -3.79 -19.30 4.86
C THR A 82 -4.66 -20.07 3.88
N LEU A 83 -5.27 -21.18 4.31
CA LEU A 83 -6.23 -21.93 3.50
C LEU A 83 -7.56 -21.18 3.34
N ASP A 84 -8.03 -20.51 4.39
CA ASP A 84 -9.25 -19.69 4.36
C ASP A 84 -9.09 -18.50 3.39
N LEU A 85 -7.99 -17.76 3.50
CA LEU A 85 -7.69 -16.66 2.59
C LEU A 85 -7.49 -17.12 1.12
N LEU A 86 -6.94 -18.32 0.91
CA LEU A 86 -6.87 -18.92 -0.42
C LEU A 86 -8.27 -19.25 -0.95
N ALA A 87 -9.17 -19.78 -0.11
CA ALA A 87 -10.53 -20.07 -0.52
C ALA A 87 -11.31 -18.79 -0.90
N GLY A 88 -11.03 -17.66 -0.23
CA GLY A 88 -11.69 -16.37 -0.45
C GLY A 88 -11.24 -15.55 -1.67
N GLY A 89 -10.39 -16.07 -2.57
CA GLY A 89 -10.01 -15.35 -3.79
C GLY A 89 -8.78 -14.42 -3.69
N GLY A 90 -8.21 -14.23 -2.49
CA GLY A 90 -7.06 -13.34 -2.22
C GLY A 90 -5.67 -13.86 -2.62
N TRP A 91 -5.52 -14.46 -3.80
CA TRP A 91 -4.40 -15.39 -4.07
C TRP A 91 -3.07 -14.69 -4.36
N HIS A 92 -3.11 -13.38 -4.67
CA HIS A 92 -1.97 -12.67 -5.26
C HIS A 92 -0.89 -12.29 -4.22
N GLY A 93 -1.23 -12.40 -2.93
CA GLY A 93 -0.40 -11.99 -1.80
C GLY A 93 -0.07 -13.10 -0.80
N ILE A 94 -0.31 -14.37 -1.12
CA ILE A 94 -0.24 -15.47 -0.13
C ILE A 94 0.67 -16.58 -0.62
N ASP A 95 1.58 -17.03 0.25
CA ASP A 95 2.35 -18.26 0.09
C ASP A 95 1.90 -19.28 1.13
N VAL A 96 1.10 -20.25 0.68
CA VAL A 96 0.53 -21.33 1.51
C VAL A 96 1.58 -22.38 1.90
N HIS A 97 2.71 -22.45 1.18
CA HIS A 97 3.82 -23.33 1.55
C HIS A 97 4.62 -22.76 2.71
N ALA A 98 4.94 -21.46 2.65
CA ALA A 98 5.62 -20.75 3.73
C ALA A 98 4.69 -20.33 4.88
N ASN A 99 3.37 -20.34 4.65
CA ASN A 99 2.32 -19.74 5.47
C ASN A 99 2.58 -18.26 5.76
N THR A 100 2.94 -17.50 4.74
CA THR A 100 3.22 -16.06 4.83
C THR A 100 2.39 -15.30 3.81
N SER A 101 2.19 -14.01 4.04
CA SER A 101 1.56 -13.11 3.09
C SER A 101 2.41 -11.87 2.87
N TRP A 102 2.21 -11.23 1.72
CA TRP A 102 2.78 -9.94 1.41
C TRP A 102 1.70 -8.98 0.91
N TYR A 103 1.91 -7.71 1.20
CA TYR A 103 0.96 -6.66 0.89
C TYR A 103 1.02 -6.28 -0.60
N GLY A 104 -0.10 -5.83 -1.13
CA GLY A 104 -0.13 -5.09 -2.39
C GLY A 104 0.42 -3.68 -2.18
N ILE A 105 0.56 -2.92 -3.26
CA ILE A 105 1.11 -1.56 -3.19
C ILE A 105 0.38 -0.70 -2.15
N GLY A 106 -0.95 -0.68 -2.14
CA GLY A 106 -1.63 0.14 -1.13
C GLY A 106 -1.69 -0.50 0.26
N GLY A 107 -1.58 -1.81 0.40
CA GLY A 107 -1.33 -2.40 1.73
C GLY A 107 -0.01 -1.88 2.32
N LEU A 108 1.06 -1.88 1.53
CA LEU A 108 2.35 -1.31 1.96
C LEU A 108 2.23 0.17 2.33
N VAL A 109 1.50 0.96 1.54
CA VAL A 109 1.33 2.41 1.79
C VAL A 109 0.48 2.64 3.03
N ARG A 110 -0.69 2.02 3.14
CA ARG A 110 -1.63 2.18 4.25
C ARG A 110 -1.01 1.73 5.57
N THR A 111 -0.37 0.56 5.62
CA THR A 111 0.35 0.12 6.83
C THR A 111 1.54 1.02 7.16
N SER A 112 2.22 1.62 6.17
CA SER A 112 3.22 2.67 6.44
C SER A 112 2.59 3.91 7.08
N MET A 113 1.39 4.30 6.66
CA MET A 113 0.65 5.42 7.24
C MET A 113 0.18 5.09 8.65
N GLU A 114 -0.31 3.88 8.90
CA GLU A 114 -0.68 3.41 10.25
C GLU A 114 0.50 3.45 11.22
N HIS A 115 1.70 3.05 10.78
CA HIS A 115 2.90 3.18 11.59
C HIS A 115 3.32 4.63 11.87
N GLU A 116 3.02 5.56 10.95
CA GLU A 116 3.40 6.97 11.08
C GLU A 116 2.40 7.77 11.92
N PHE A 117 1.11 7.57 11.70
CA PHE A 117 0.03 8.40 12.23
C PHE A 117 -0.86 7.66 13.24
N GLY A 118 -0.75 6.34 13.33
CA GLY A 118 -1.55 5.48 14.20
C GLY A 118 -2.77 4.89 13.50
N PHE A 119 -3.12 3.65 13.87
CA PHE A 119 -4.24 2.90 13.31
C PHE A 119 -5.58 3.65 13.37
N GLU A 120 -5.91 4.23 14.53
CA GLU A 120 -7.15 4.98 14.76
C GLU A 120 -7.36 6.13 13.76
N THR A 121 -6.27 6.75 13.30
CA THR A 121 -6.35 7.85 12.33
C THR A 121 -6.61 7.39 10.91
N MET A 122 -6.32 6.12 10.62
CA MET A 122 -6.53 5.49 9.32
C MET A 122 -7.90 4.80 9.21
N LEU A 123 -8.60 4.57 10.34
CA LEU A 123 -9.90 3.91 10.39
C LEU A 123 -10.93 4.42 9.37
N PRO A 124 -11.12 5.75 9.18
CA PRO A 124 -12.11 6.23 8.22
C PRO A 124 -11.87 5.75 6.79
N PHE A 125 -10.61 5.55 6.40
CA PHE A 125 -10.24 5.06 5.07
C PHE A 125 -10.42 3.55 4.94
N HIS A 126 -10.28 2.80 6.04
CA HIS A 126 -10.62 1.37 6.07
C HIS A 126 -12.13 1.16 5.99
N GLU A 127 -12.92 1.91 6.76
CA GLU A 127 -14.39 1.81 6.78
C GLU A 127 -15.02 2.14 5.43
N ILE A 128 -14.54 3.19 4.74
CA ILE A 128 -15.01 3.55 3.39
C ILE A 128 -14.75 2.42 2.40
N ARG A 129 -13.59 1.76 2.50
CA ARG A 129 -13.23 0.66 1.61
C ARG A 129 -14.07 -0.58 1.88
N ASP A 130 -14.27 -0.93 3.15
CA ASP A 130 -15.04 -2.11 3.51
C ASP A 130 -16.50 -1.95 3.04
N ALA A 131 -17.07 -0.75 3.18
CA ALA A 131 -18.38 -0.42 2.60
C ALA A 131 -18.41 -0.46 1.06
N ALA A 132 -17.34 -0.02 0.39
CA ALA A 132 -17.26 -0.09 -1.08
C ALA A 132 -17.18 -1.54 -1.59
N MET A 133 -16.42 -2.40 -0.89
CA MET A 133 -16.34 -3.83 -1.22
C MET A 133 -17.67 -4.57 -1.02
N GLU A 134 -18.44 -4.20 0.02
CA GLU A 134 -19.77 -4.76 0.24
C GLU A 134 -20.74 -4.42 -0.91
N LEU A 135 -20.73 -3.18 -1.38
CA LEU A 135 -21.55 -2.75 -2.51
C LEU A 135 -21.17 -3.44 -3.83
N ASP A 136 -19.88 -3.63 -4.08
CA ASP A 136 -19.39 -4.35 -5.27
C ASP A 136 -19.75 -5.85 -5.23
N ALA A 137 -19.80 -6.45 -4.03
CA ALA A 137 -20.23 -7.83 -3.85
C ALA A 137 -21.75 -7.99 -4.09
N GLU A 138 -22.57 -7.05 -3.63
CA GLU A 138 -24.01 -7.03 -3.90
C GLU A 138 -24.34 -6.78 -5.37
N ALA A 139 -23.56 -5.96 -6.07
CA ALA A 139 -23.73 -5.70 -7.50
C ALA A 139 -23.40 -6.91 -8.40
N GLN A 140 -22.74 -7.93 -7.86
CA GLN A 140 -22.34 -9.15 -8.57
C GLN A 140 -23.26 -10.35 -8.30
N THR A 141 -24.26 -10.20 -7.41
CA THR A 141 -25.32 -11.20 -7.14
C THR A 141 -26.63 -10.90 -7.87
#